data_AF-A0A4R4PLD3-F1
#
_entry.id   AF-A0A4R4PLD3-F1
#
_cell.length_a   1.000
_cell.length_b   1.000
_cell.length_c   1.000
_cell.angle_alpha   90.00
_cell.angle_beta   90.00
_cell.angle_gamma   90.00
#
_symmetry.space_group_name_H-M   'P 1'
#
loop_
_entity.id
_entity.type
_entity.pdbx_description
1 polymer ?
#
loop_
_entity_poly.entity_id
_entity_poly.type
_entity_poly.pdbx_seq_one_letter_code
_entity_poly.pdbx_strand_id
1 'polypeptide(L)'
;MPLGRRTAHCGHREEHPCCPAHNLRAYADEVFGRLRSADWLHGLPRQELVHHIAELYGDINALHPFREGNGRAQRAFLTQLSVQAGWPLNWSACPPPRTTRPRSKASSATTSPWSG
;
A
#
# COMPACT_ATOMS: atom_id res chain seq x y z
N MET A 1 11.43 -5.66 -20.92
CA MET A 1 11.88 -5.11 -19.62
C MET A 1 11.16 -5.89 -18.52
N PRO A 2 11.80 -6.83 -17.79
CA PRO A 2 11.11 -7.55 -16.73
C PRO A 2 11.07 -6.68 -15.46
N LEU A 3 9.89 -6.48 -14.90
CA LEU A 3 9.71 -5.88 -13.58
C LEU A 3 10.35 -6.81 -12.55
N GLY A 4 11.57 -6.49 -12.13
CA GLY A 4 12.33 -7.29 -11.18
C GLY A 4 11.63 -7.35 -9.81
N ARG A 5 11.19 -8.54 -9.42
CA ARG A 5 10.70 -8.82 -8.05
C ARG A 5 11.84 -8.57 -7.05
N ARG A 6 11.50 -8.04 -5.86
CA ARG A 6 12.49 -7.79 -4.81
C ARG A 6 12.97 -9.12 -4.21
N THR A 7 14.26 -9.43 -4.37
CA THR A 7 14.91 -10.65 -3.84
C THR A 7 15.74 -10.40 -2.57
N ALA A 8 15.87 -9.14 -2.13
CA ALA A 8 16.74 -8.74 -1.01
C ALA A 8 16.03 -7.82 -0.01
N HIS A 9 16.60 -7.76 1.21
CA HIS A 9 16.20 -6.83 2.28
C HIS A 9 16.39 -5.37 1.82
N CYS A 10 15.37 -4.53 1.99
CA CYS A 10 15.42 -3.13 1.57
C CYS A 10 16.16 -2.30 2.63
N GLY A 11 17.28 -1.69 2.25
CA GLY A 11 18.03 -0.75 3.09
C GLY A 11 17.24 0.55 3.38
N HIS A 12 17.48 1.09 4.58
CA HIS A 12 16.76 2.15 5.28
C HIS A 12 16.41 3.43 4.49
N ARG A 13 15.13 3.80 4.58
CA ARG A 13 14.68 5.12 5.07
C ARG A 13 13.45 4.90 5.95
N GLU A 14 13.62 5.15 7.24
CA GLU A 14 12.59 5.12 8.30
C GLU A 14 11.34 5.85 7.80
N GLU A 15 10.20 5.18 7.60
CA GLU A 15 9.05 5.29 8.52
C GLU A 15 8.03 4.13 8.36
N HIS A 16 8.21 3.21 7.39
CA HIS A 16 7.29 2.08 7.19
C HIS A 16 8.04 0.77 6.87
N PRO A 17 7.97 -0.26 7.73
CA PRO A 17 8.58 -1.56 7.48
C PRO A 17 8.01 -2.19 6.22
N CYS A 18 8.87 -2.59 5.26
CA CYS A 18 8.45 -3.39 4.13
C CYS A 18 8.33 -4.87 4.50
N CYS A 19 7.41 -5.58 3.84
CA CYS A 19 7.27 -7.02 3.98
C CYS A 19 8.57 -7.75 3.60
N PRO A 20 9.08 -8.69 4.43
CA PRO A 20 10.21 -9.53 4.06
C PRO A 20 9.93 -10.31 2.78
N ALA A 21 10.93 -10.47 1.91
CA ALA A 21 10.77 -11.10 0.60
C ALA A 21 10.17 -12.52 0.67
N HIS A 22 10.46 -13.28 1.73
CA HIS A 22 9.91 -14.63 1.92
C HIS A 22 8.40 -14.63 2.26
N ASN A 23 7.90 -13.56 2.91
CA ASN A 23 6.47 -13.40 3.23
C ASN A 23 5.68 -12.68 2.15
N LEU A 24 6.36 -12.05 1.18
CA LEU A 24 5.74 -11.21 0.15
C LEU A 24 4.61 -11.95 -0.58
N ARG A 25 4.82 -13.22 -0.93
CA ARG A 25 3.83 -14.01 -1.66
C ARG A 25 2.60 -14.29 -0.81
N ALA A 26 2.80 -14.79 0.41
CA ALA A 26 1.71 -15.14 1.32
C ALA A 26 0.86 -13.92 1.67
N TYR A 27 1.51 -12.80 2.01
CA TYR A 27 0.80 -11.57 2.34
C TYR A 27 0.09 -10.96 1.12
N ALA A 28 0.69 -11.01 -0.07
CA ALA A 28 0.01 -10.57 -1.29
C ALA A 28 -1.24 -11.41 -1.56
N ASP A 29 -1.14 -12.73 -1.44
CA ASP A 29 -2.27 -13.65 -1.64
C ASP A 29 -3.39 -13.38 -0.62
N GLU A 30 -3.05 -13.03 0.63
CA GLU A 30 -4.03 -12.62 1.65
C GLU A 30 -4.73 -11.29 1.29
N VAL A 31 -3.95 -10.25 0.99
CA VAL A 31 -4.47 -8.91 0.65
C VAL A 31 -5.38 -8.98 -0.58
N PHE A 32 -4.91 -9.62 -1.66
CA PHE A 32 -5.70 -9.75 -2.88
C PHE A 32 -6.84 -10.77 -2.74
N GLY A 33 -6.72 -11.76 -1.86
CA GLY A 33 -7.79 -12.68 -1.50
C GLY A 33 -8.96 -11.99 -0.79
N ARG A 34 -8.66 -11.10 0.17
CA ARG A 34 -9.67 -10.24 0.82
C ARG A 34 -10.36 -9.34 -0.20
N LEU A 35 -9.60 -8.68 -1.08
CA LEU A 35 -10.15 -7.83 -2.12
C LEU A 35 -11.08 -8.58 -3.09
N ARG A 36 -10.69 -9.79 -3.50
CA ARG A 36 -11.52 -10.66 -4.36
C ARG A 36 -12.82 -11.08 -3.67
N SER A 37 -12.75 -11.39 -2.38
CA SER A 37 -13.92 -11.79 -1.60
C SER A 37 -14.92 -10.64 -1.39
N ALA A 38 -14.42 -9.40 -1.41
CA ALA A 38 -15.22 -8.18 -1.37
C ALA A 38 -15.68 -7.71 -2.78
N ASP A 39 -15.71 -8.61 -3.77
CA ASP A 39 -16.07 -8.33 -5.17
C ASP A 39 -15.37 -7.09 -5.76
N TRP A 40 -14.08 -6.92 -5.45
CA TRP A 40 -13.28 -5.79 -5.92
C TRP A 40 -13.86 -4.41 -5.56
N LEU A 41 -14.63 -4.33 -4.47
CA LEU A 41 -15.29 -3.13 -3.97
C LEU A 41 -16.36 -2.56 -4.92
N HIS A 42 -16.91 -3.38 -5.83
CA HIS A 42 -17.98 -2.97 -6.73
C HIS A 42 -19.27 -2.65 -5.98
N GLY A 43 -19.99 -1.62 -6.44
CA GLY A 43 -21.32 -1.27 -5.93
C GLY A 43 -21.35 -0.68 -4.52
N LEU A 44 -20.19 -0.48 -3.86
CA LEU A 44 -20.14 0.11 -2.53
C LEU A 44 -20.50 1.61 -2.55
N PRO A 45 -21.19 2.11 -1.50
CA PRO A 45 -21.39 3.53 -1.32
C PRO A 45 -20.03 4.20 -1.07
N ARG A 46 -19.93 5.47 -1.47
CA ARG A 46 -18.67 6.24 -1.45
C ARG A 46 -17.91 6.16 -0.12
N GLN A 47 -18.60 6.25 1.02
CA GLN A 47 -17.95 6.26 2.33
C GLN A 47 -17.27 4.92 2.65
N GLU A 48 -17.94 3.81 2.35
CA GLU A 48 -17.40 2.46 2.55
C GLU A 48 -16.24 2.19 1.58
N LEU A 49 -16.38 2.61 0.32
CA LEU A 49 -15.30 2.49 -0.65
C LEU A 49 -14.03 3.23 -0.18
N VAL A 50 -14.16 4.47 0.28
CA VAL A 50 -13.02 5.28 0.75
C VAL A 50 -12.32 4.59 1.93
N HIS A 51 -13.11 4.02 2.85
CA HIS A 51 -12.57 3.28 3.97
C HIS A 51 -11.75 2.06 3.52
N HIS A 52 -12.31 1.20 2.67
CA HIS A 52 -11.62 0.01 2.17
C HIS A 52 -10.40 0.34 1.29
N ILE A 53 -10.46 1.41 0.48
CA ILE A 53 -9.29 1.88 -0.27
C ILE A 53 -8.17 2.34 0.67
N ALA A 54 -8.49 3.00 1.78
CA ALA A 54 -7.49 3.45 2.73
C ALA A 54 -6.79 2.28 3.42
N GLU A 55 -7.54 1.26 3.84
CA GLU A 55 -6.99 0.01 4.40
C GLU A 55 -6.11 -0.72 3.38
N LEU A 56 -6.62 -0.91 2.16
CA LEU A 56 -5.88 -1.56 1.07
C LEU A 56 -4.61 -0.80 0.70
N TYR A 57 -4.63 0.54 0.73
CA TYR A 57 -3.43 1.34 0.49
C TYR A 57 -2.37 1.10 1.56
N GLY A 58 -2.75 0.97 2.83
CA GLY A 58 -1.85 0.60 3.92
C GLY A 58 -1.19 -0.76 3.68
N ASP A 59 -2.01 -1.76 3.34
CA ASP A 59 -1.54 -3.13 3.07
C ASP A 59 -0.57 -3.19 1.87
N ILE A 60 -0.89 -2.54 0.75
CA ILE A 60 -0.03 -2.53 -0.44
C ILE A 60 1.22 -1.67 -0.22
N ASN A 61 1.14 -0.63 0.61
CA ASN A 61 2.31 0.15 1.02
C ASN A 61 3.30 -0.72 1.81
N ALA A 62 2.80 -1.59 2.70
CA ALA A 62 3.61 -2.55 3.45
C ALA A 62 4.19 -3.65 2.55
N LEU A 63 3.45 -4.16 1.55
CA LEU A 63 3.94 -5.18 0.62
C LEU A 63 5.25 -4.77 -0.06
N HIS A 64 5.31 -3.53 -0.56
CA HIS A 64 6.48 -2.93 -1.18
C HIS A 64 7.23 -3.94 -2.13
N PRO A 65 6.61 -4.46 -3.21
CA PRO A 65 7.11 -5.64 -3.94
C PRO A 65 8.28 -5.38 -4.91
N PHE A 66 8.53 -4.13 -5.32
CA PHE A 66 9.52 -3.77 -6.34
C PHE A 66 10.73 -3.07 -5.73
N ARG A 67 11.89 -3.15 -6.40
CA ARG A 67 13.10 -2.40 -5.99
C ARG A 67 12.91 -0.88 -6.04
N GLU A 68 12.15 -0.40 -7.03
CA GLU A 68 11.80 1.00 -7.22
C GLU A 68 10.41 1.12 -7.85
N GLY A 69 9.75 2.27 -7.72
CA GLY A 69 8.51 2.57 -8.41
C GLY A 69 7.25 2.07 -7.72
N ASN A 70 7.35 1.60 -6.48
CA ASN A 70 6.20 1.09 -5.73
C ASN A 70 5.06 2.10 -5.59
N GLY A 71 5.37 3.36 -5.25
CA GLY A 71 4.35 4.41 -5.18
C GLY A 71 3.64 4.66 -6.51
N ARG A 72 4.35 4.53 -7.65
CA ARG A 72 3.74 4.65 -8.99
C ARG A 72 2.81 3.46 -9.28
N ALA A 73 3.27 2.24 -8.99
CA ALA A 73 2.49 1.03 -9.19
C ALA A 73 1.25 0.97 -8.29
N GLN A 74 1.39 1.32 -7.01
CA GLN A 74 0.30 1.43 -6.03
C GLN A 74 -0.80 2.40 -6.50
N ARG A 75 -0.39 3.62 -6.88
CA ARG A 75 -1.35 4.64 -7.37
C ARG A 75 -2.04 4.20 -8.64
N ALA A 76 -1.31 3.60 -9.58
CA ALA A 76 -1.90 3.08 -10.82
C ALA A 76 -2.96 2.01 -10.52
N PHE A 77 -2.64 1.05 -9.65
CA PHE A 77 -3.56 0.00 -9.23
C PHE A 77 -4.82 0.56 -8.56
N LEU A 78 -4.66 1.43 -7.55
CA LEU A 78 -5.81 2.02 -6.84
C LEU A 78 -6.66 2.91 -7.75
N THR A 79 -6.04 3.61 -8.72
CA THR A 79 -6.78 4.39 -9.71
C THR A 79 -7.70 3.49 -10.55
N GLN A 80 -7.16 2.38 -11.05
CA GLN A 80 -7.93 1.42 -11.84
C GLN A 80 -9.08 0.81 -11.02
N LEU A 81 -8.78 0.35 -9.79
CA LEU A 81 -9.78 -0.22 -8.89
C LEU A 81 -10.95 0.74 -8.66
N SER A 82 -10.64 2.01 -8.37
CA SER A 82 -11.65 3.00 -8.01
C SER A 82 -12.49 3.43 -9.22
N VAL A 83 -11.89 3.51 -10.41
CA VAL A 83 -12.63 3.72 -11.67
C VAL A 83 -13.60 2.56 -11.90
N GLN A 84 -13.16 1.32 -11.69
CA GLN A 84 -14.01 0.14 -11.88
C GLN A 84 -15.17 0.09 -10.87
N ALA A 85 -14.95 0.58 -9.65
CA ALA A 85 -15.98 0.70 -8.62
C ALA A 85 -16.94 1.92 -8.83
N GLY A 86 -16.74 2.72 -9.89
CA GLY A 86 -17.60 3.87 -10.22
C GLY A 86 -17.23 5.18 -9.51
N TRP A 87 -16.09 5.23 -8.81
CA TRP A 87 -15.66 6.37 -8.00
C TRP A 87 -14.20 6.76 -8.32
N PRO A 88 -13.95 7.53 -9.39
CA PRO A 88 -12.58 7.85 -9.81
C PRO A 88 -11.82 8.64 -8.73
N LEU A 89 -10.61 8.18 -8.37
CA LEU A 89 -9.72 8.88 -7.45
C LEU A 89 -9.06 10.09 -8.09
N ASN A 90 -9.04 11.20 -7.36
CA ASN A 90 -8.30 12.40 -7.74
C ASN A 90 -7.08 12.60 -6.82
N TRP A 91 -5.88 12.32 -7.34
CA TRP A 91 -4.62 12.46 -6.60
C TRP A 91 -4.14 13.90 -6.44
N SER A 92 -4.66 14.85 -7.22
CA SER A 92 -4.25 16.26 -7.13
C SER A 92 -4.71 16.95 -5.84
N ALA A 93 -5.71 16.38 -5.15
CA ALA A 93 -6.17 16.83 -3.84
C ALA A 93 -5.25 16.40 -2.67
N CYS A 94 -4.28 15.51 -2.91
CA CYS A 94 -3.22 15.17 -1.95
C CYS A 94 -1.92 15.89 -2.36
N PRO A 95 -1.71 17.15 -1.93
CA PRO A 95 -0.41 17.79 -2.13
C PRO A 95 0.69 16.92 -1.49
N PRO A 96 1.91 16.91 -2.05
CA PRO A 96 3.03 16.23 -1.41
C PRO A 96 3.15 16.75 0.03
N PRO A 97 3.56 15.90 0.99
CA PRO A 97 3.77 16.37 2.35
C PRO A 97 4.63 17.62 2.29
N ARG A 98 4.09 18.76 2.77
CA ARG A 98 4.86 20.01 2.87
C ARG A 98 6.13 19.63 3.60
N THR A 99 7.28 19.78 2.96
CA THR A 99 8.59 19.50 3.56
C THR A 99 8.85 20.50 4.66
N THR A 100 8.24 20.33 5.83
CA THR A 100 8.68 20.94 7.08
C THR A 100 9.71 20.00 7.68
N ARG A 101 10.99 20.40 7.60
CA ARG A 101 12.12 19.72 8.24
C ARG A 101 11.93 19.63 9.77
N PRO A 102 12.76 18.83 10.45
CA PRO A 102 12.44 17.53 11.02
C PRO A 102 11.70 17.62 12.37
N ARG A 103 10.90 16.61 12.72
CA ARG A 103 10.46 16.41 14.11
C ARG A 103 11.23 15.25 14.71
N SER A 104 12.30 15.56 15.42
CA SER A 104 12.84 14.68 16.45
C SER A 104 11.79 14.54 17.56
N LYS A 105 11.28 13.32 17.74
CA LYS A 105 11.10 12.63 19.03
C LYS A 105 10.47 11.28 18.77
N ALA A 106 11.23 10.25 19.14
CA ALA A 106 10.79 8.87 19.22
C ALA A 106 9.50 8.74 20.03
N SER A 107 8.61 7.87 19.59
CA SER A 107 7.70 7.13 20.46
C SER A 107 7.56 5.74 19.88
N SER A 108 8.24 4.85 20.58
CA SER A 108 8.28 3.40 20.43
C SER A 108 6.91 2.78 20.61
N ALA A 109 6.45 2.05 19.59
CA ALA A 109 5.69 0.81 19.69
C ALA A 109 5.48 0.25 18.27
N THR A 110 6.56 -0.22 17.64
CA THR A 110 6.44 -1.01 16.41
C THR A 110 6.17 -2.45 16.82
N THR A 111 4.90 -2.79 17.02
CA THR A 111 4.48 -4.19 16.88
C THR A 111 4.53 -4.50 15.39
N SER A 112 5.67 -4.96 14.92
CA SER A 112 5.76 -5.55 13.59
C SER A 112 4.81 -6.75 13.54
N PRO A 113 3.87 -6.82 12.58
CA PRO A 113 2.99 -7.99 12.43
C PRO A 113 3.74 -9.25 11.98
N TRP A 114 5.06 -9.16 11.81
CA TRP A 114 5.96 -10.18 11.29
C TRP A 114 6.87 -10.79 12.35
N SER A 115 6.67 -10.47 13.64
CA SER A 115 7.40 -11.09 14.76
C SER A 115 6.70 -12.37 15.19
N GLY A 116 7.11 -13.50 14.59
CA GLY A 116 6.69 -14.86 14.95
C GLY A 116 7.73 -15.86 14.49
#